data_AF-A0A8S1X3A7-F1
#
_entry.id   AF-A0A8S1X3A7-F1
#
_cell.length_a   1.000
_cell.length_b   1.000
_cell.length_c   1.000
_cell.angle_alpha   90.00
_cell.angle_beta   90.00
_cell.angle_gamma   90.00
#
_symmetry.space_group_name_H-M   'P 1'
#
loop_
_entity.id
_entity.type
_entity.pdbx_description
1 polymer ?
#
loop_
_entity_poly.entity_id
_entity_poly.type
_entity_poly.pdbx_seq_one_letter_code
_entity_poly.pdbx_strand_id
1 'polypeptide(L)'
;MSSLEEDNQYDEEYEQNIYQINEFEQKYKQNQTSSEDEEQYQHKSHSQNSKVEQLPQIQPQNKIEAIQKQLEFYKKQPPKTLAEECEEVINSKNETLKDRKIRELVQKNRQLLLSYEKERQSRKKLEEQVNKALKETDEGIKALDKSLPKASIPKADPLAKALKGSEQQKEDVGIADDFKSKFKDADKKVQEQRVKLQQVKTELNKAIRIIQREVGENVNLDQILLDENGWKGRAQQIEILKSKVKDLNTKLGSSSQYSDVSQMSKQSRQESKNNNEKQQYELLKSQYDAVKQENENLLQKIKAVSSRRQILEDQIKDVKVEYEKNKKILLEKSENDDKYIFALKTELEKLKKNQPQQETKIVYKPADDEETRKLRQELKYCKEENSRNEQMIKELIAEKVNRSKQELPQQQQQQQQQQQQQQQQQVQAKSGQIDEKVKKLEEEIKVLKRERDEFFKTLTKDVETQKMIKDLTMQNVKLRNKIDDLTKK
;
A
#
# COMPACT_ATOMS: atom_id res chain seq x y z
N MET A 1 16.72 2.63 61.41
CA MET A 1 16.42 1.43 60.62
C MET A 1 15.69 1.76 59.32
N SER A 2 14.80 2.75 59.24
CA SER A 2 13.98 3.00 58.03
C SER A 2 14.62 3.85 56.90
N SER A 3 15.82 4.43 57.06
CA SER A 3 16.43 5.30 56.03
C SER A 3 17.59 4.66 55.26
N LEU A 4 17.98 3.42 55.61
CA LEU A 4 19.05 2.69 54.93
C LEU A 4 18.49 1.65 53.93
N GLU A 5 17.19 1.36 54.00
CA GLU A 5 16.52 0.44 53.08
C GLU A 5 16.03 1.15 51.80
N GLU A 6 15.71 2.44 51.86
CA GLU A 6 15.31 3.23 50.68
C GLU A 6 16.49 3.55 49.74
N ASP A 7 17.70 3.76 50.28
CA ASP A 7 18.89 4.02 49.47
C ASP A 7 19.36 2.74 48.71
N ASN A 8 19.21 1.56 49.31
CA ASN A 8 19.55 0.29 48.64
C ASN A 8 18.59 -0.06 47.50
N GLN A 9 17.33 0.35 47.59
CA GLN A 9 16.34 0.05 46.55
C GLN A 9 16.55 0.90 45.29
N TYR A 10 17.07 2.11 45.46
CA TYR A 10 17.42 2.99 44.34
C TYR A 10 18.66 2.49 43.57
N ASP A 11 19.65 1.96 44.27
CA ASP A 11 20.86 1.39 43.66
C ASP A 11 20.55 0.11 42.86
N GLU A 12 19.66 -0.76 43.36
CA GLU A 12 19.21 -1.95 42.63
C GLU A 12 18.43 -1.61 41.35
N GLU A 13 17.57 -0.59 41.39
CA GLU A 13 16.79 -0.16 40.23
C GLU A 13 17.67 0.55 39.18
N TYR A 14 18.72 1.23 39.62
CA TYR A 14 19.73 1.83 38.75
C TYR A 14 20.59 0.76 38.06
N GLU A 15 21.06 -0.26 38.79
CA GLU A 15 21.81 -1.36 38.20
C GLU A 15 20.97 -2.20 37.21
N GLN A 16 19.69 -2.44 37.52
CA GLN A 16 18.78 -3.11 36.59
C GLN A 16 18.57 -2.32 35.29
N ASN A 17 18.45 -1.00 35.37
CA ASN A 17 18.33 -0.17 34.17
C ASN A 17 19.62 -0.17 33.32
N ILE A 18 20.79 -0.13 33.95
CA ILE A 18 22.07 -0.25 33.24
C ILE A 18 22.19 -1.61 32.53
N TYR A 19 21.76 -2.68 33.19
CA TYR A 19 21.77 -4.01 32.59
C TYR A 19 20.87 -4.10 31.36
N GLN A 20 19.66 -3.56 31.44
CA GLN A 20 18.71 -3.54 30.31
C GLN A 20 19.22 -2.70 29.12
N ILE A 21 19.89 -1.57 29.39
CA ILE A 21 20.50 -0.74 28.34
C ILE A 21 21.64 -1.49 27.64
N ASN A 22 22.51 -2.16 28.40
CA ASN A 22 23.60 -2.95 27.84
C ASN A 22 23.10 -4.16 27.03
N GLU A 23 22.03 -4.82 27.49
CA GLU A 23 21.39 -5.91 26.74
C GLU A 23 20.76 -5.40 25.43
N PHE A 24 20.17 -4.21 25.45
CA PHE A 24 19.63 -3.56 24.26
C PHE A 24 20.73 -3.19 23.26
N GLU A 25 21.86 -2.64 23.73
CA GLU A 25 23.00 -2.33 22.86
C GLU A 25 23.64 -3.58 22.25
N GLN A 26 23.73 -4.69 23.00
CA GLN A 26 24.22 -5.96 22.45
C GLN A 26 23.28 -6.52 21.37
N LYS A 27 21.97 -6.49 21.60
CA LYS A 27 20.97 -6.90 20.59
C LYS A 27 21.00 -6.00 19.36
N TYR A 28 21.21 -4.70 19.55
CA TYR A 28 21.34 -3.74 18.45
C TYR A 28 22.60 -4.01 17.61
N LYS A 29 23.74 -4.29 18.25
CA LYS A 29 24.99 -4.65 17.55
C LYS A 29 24.90 -6.00 16.83
N GLN A 30 24.26 -7.02 17.42
CA GLN A 30 24.01 -8.32 16.76
C GLN A 30 23.10 -8.20 15.52
N ASN A 31 22.12 -7.28 15.55
CA ASN A 31 21.26 -7.01 14.41
C ASN A 31 21.97 -6.22 13.31
N GLN A 32 22.95 -5.36 13.64
CA GLN A 32 23.77 -4.70 12.64
C GLN A 32 24.75 -5.66 11.95
N THR A 33 25.38 -6.59 12.70
CA THR A 33 26.28 -7.58 12.09
C THR A 33 25.54 -8.61 11.22
N SER A 34 24.29 -8.95 11.55
CA SER A 34 23.46 -9.82 10.67
C SER A 34 23.03 -9.12 9.38
N SER A 35 23.01 -7.79 9.34
CA SER A 35 22.71 -7.01 8.14
C SER A 35 23.88 -6.98 7.16
N GLU A 36 25.12 -7.08 7.64
CA GLU A 36 26.33 -7.09 6.79
C GLU A 36 26.58 -8.48 6.17
N ASP A 37 26.22 -9.55 6.87
CA ASP A 37 26.31 -10.93 6.34
C ASP A 37 25.21 -11.25 5.30
N GLU A 38 24.05 -10.59 5.35
CA GLU A 38 23.00 -10.72 4.33
C GLU A 38 23.33 -9.99 3.00
N GLU A 39 24.20 -8.98 3.03
CA GLU A 39 24.63 -8.28 1.80
C GLU A 39 25.61 -9.11 0.96
N GLN A 40 26.42 -9.99 1.57
CA GLN A 40 27.33 -10.87 0.81
C GLN A 40 26.63 -12.09 0.19
N TYR A 41 25.47 -12.52 0.70
CA TYR A 41 24.73 -13.66 0.13
C TYR A 41 23.81 -13.29 -1.05
N GLN A 42 23.49 -12.01 -1.24
CA GLN A 42 22.64 -11.54 -2.36
C GLN A 42 23.35 -11.51 -3.72
N HIS A 43 24.68 -11.57 -3.76
CA HIS A 43 25.42 -11.48 -5.03
C HIS A 43 25.59 -12.81 -5.80
N LYS A 44 25.20 -13.97 -5.24
CA LYS A 44 25.45 -15.29 -5.86
C LYS A 44 24.23 -16.09 -6.31
N SER A 45 22.99 -15.64 -6.02
CA SER A 45 21.77 -16.42 -6.29
C SER A 45 20.91 -15.93 -7.45
N HIS A 46 21.31 -14.86 -8.16
CA HIS A 46 20.55 -14.29 -9.29
C HIS A 46 20.72 -15.00 -10.64
N SER A 47 20.98 -16.30 -10.65
CA SER A 47 20.96 -17.11 -11.89
C SER A 47 20.15 -18.36 -11.66
N GLN A 48 18.82 -18.24 -11.76
CA GLN A 48 17.94 -19.12 -12.53
C GLN A 48 16.47 -18.79 -12.26
N ASN A 49 15.68 -18.83 -13.34
CA ASN A 49 14.23 -18.69 -13.42
C ASN A 49 13.62 -17.28 -13.40
N SER A 50 13.58 -16.67 -14.57
CA SER A 50 12.56 -15.68 -14.93
C SER A 50 11.99 -15.98 -16.32
N LYS A 51 10.75 -16.46 -16.34
CA LYS A 51 9.83 -16.42 -17.50
C LYS A 51 8.60 -15.62 -17.06
N VAL A 52 8.74 -14.29 -17.02
CA VAL A 52 7.62 -13.34 -16.99
C VAL A 52 8.04 -12.13 -17.81
N GLU A 53 7.16 -11.69 -18.71
CA GLU A 53 7.32 -10.59 -19.66
C GLU A 53 7.84 -9.31 -19.01
N GLN A 54 8.96 -8.80 -19.53
CA GLN A 54 9.52 -7.50 -19.17
C GLN A 54 9.03 -6.43 -20.14
N LEU A 55 8.36 -5.40 -19.60
CA LEU A 55 8.35 -4.05 -20.17
C LEU A 55 9.78 -3.47 -20.14
N PRO A 56 10.18 -2.63 -21.11
CA PRO A 56 11.58 -2.18 -21.23
C PRO A 56 12.00 -1.30 -20.04
N GLN A 57 13.02 -1.71 -19.29
CA GLN A 57 13.74 -0.85 -18.36
C GLN A 57 14.72 0.04 -19.11
N ILE A 58 14.63 1.36 -18.91
CA ILE A 58 15.55 2.37 -19.44
C ILE A 58 16.34 2.99 -18.28
N GLN A 59 17.65 3.13 -18.47
CA GLN A 59 18.65 3.70 -17.56
C GLN A 59 18.36 5.17 -17.14
N PRO A 60 18.88 5.63 -15.99
CA PRO A 60 18.42 6.84 -15.30
C PRO A 60 18.71 8.20 -15.98
N GLN A 61 19.55 8.29 -17.02
CA GLN A 61 19.80 9.57 -17.72
C GLN A 61 18.65 10.02 -18.65
N ASN A 62 17.74 9.13 -19.05
CA ASN A 62 16.73 9.43 -20.08
C ASN A 62 15.32 9.68 -19.53
N LYS A 63 15.13 9.73 -18.21
CA LYS A 63 13.78 9.88 -17.62
C LYS A 63 13.16 11.24 -17.91
N ILE A 64 13.94 12.32 -17.85
CA ILE A 64 13.43 13.68 -18.09
C ILE A 64 13.04 13.84 -19.56
N GLU A 65 13.86 13.35 -20.48
CA GLU A 65 13.60 13.44 -21.92
C GLU A 65 12.45 12.51 -22.36
N ALA A 66 12.32 11.33 -21.73
CA ALA A 66 11.16 10.45 -21.92
C ALA A 66 9.86 11.05 -21.36
N ILE A 67 9.92 11.70 -20.20
CA ILE A 67 8.77 12.42 -19.61
C ILE A 67 8.41 13.64 -20.46
N GLN A 68 9.39 14.35 -21.01
CA GLN A 68 9.17 15.48 -21.92
C GLN A 68 8.58 15.04 -23.26
N LYS A 69 9.08 13.95 -23.87
CA LYS A 69 8.47 13.34 -25.06
C LYS A 69 7.07 12.82 -24.79
N GLN A 70 6.80 12.24 -23.61
CA GLN A 70 5.45 11.86 -23.21
C GLN A 70 4.55 13.10 -23.05
N LEU A 71 5.01 14.17 -22.40
CA LEU A 71 4.28 15.42 -22.26
C LEU A 71 4.02 16.11 -23.61
N GLU A 72 4.97 16.08 -24.55
CA GLU A 72 4.77 16.59 -25.91
C GLU A 72 3.80 15.73 -26.71
N PHE A 73 3.84 14.40 -26.56
CA PHE A 73 2.88 13.48 -27.16
C PHE A 73 1.46 13.75 -26.63
N TYR A 74 1.30 13.97 -25.32
CA TYR A 74 0.03 14.34 -24.71
C TYR A 74 -0.41 15.79 -25.02
N LYS A 75 0.52 16.70 -25.33
CA LYS A 75 0.21 18.06 -25.81
C LYS A 75 -0.17 18.13 -27.28
N LYS A 76 0.31 17.21 -28.13
CA LYS A 76 0.01 17.13 -29.58
C LYS A 76 -1.28 16.38 -29.89
N GLN A 77 -1.79 15.58 -28.97
CA GLN A 77 -3.16 15.07 -29.04
C GLN A 77 -4.08 16.20 -28.57
N PRO A 78 -5.11 16.61 -29.35
CA PRO A 78 -6.17 17.44 -28.77
C PRO A 78 -6.70 16.69 -27.54
N PRO A 79 -7.06 17.39 -26.44
CA PRO A 79 -7.52 16.72 -25.24
C PRO A 79 -8.74 15.87 -25.60
N LYS A 80 -8.53 14.55 -25.73
CA LYS A 80 -9.63 13.63 -25.97
C LYS A 80 -10.57 13.80 -24.81
N THR A 81 -11.74 14.35 -25.09
CA THR A 81 -12.74 14.54 -24.06
C THR A 81 -13.19 13.15 -23.60
N LEU A 82 -13.58 13.00 -22.34
CA LEU A 82 -14.16 11.76 -21.80
C LEU A 82 -15.29 11.20 -22.70
N ALA A 83 -15.92 12.06 -23.50
CA ALA A 83 -16.89 11.71 -24.52
C ALA A 83 -16.31 10.92 -25.70
N GLU A 84 -15.13 11.28 -26.24
CA GLU A 84 -14.49 10.56 -27.36
C GLU A 84 -13.96 9.18 -26.93
N GLU A 85 -13.45 9.06 -25.70
CA GLU A 85 -13.06 7.76 -25.14
C GLU A 85 -14.27 6.85 -24.90
N CYS A 86 -15.42 7.44 -24.54
CA CYS A 86 -16.69 6.73 -24.44
C CYS A 86 -17.24 6.33 -25.81
N GLU A 87 -17.09 7.14 -26.85
CA GLU A 87 -17.49 6.79 -28.22
C GLU A 87 -16.61 5.68 -28.82
N GLU A 88 -15.30 5.68 -28.61
CA GLU A 88 -14.41 4.58 -29.03
C GLU A 88 -14.78 3.25 -28.32
N VAL A 89 -15.21 3.32 -27.05
CA VAL A 89 -15.69 2.15 -26.29
C VAL A 89 -17.07 1.69 -26.75
N ILE A 90 -18.00 2.61 -27.05
CA ILE A 90 -19.33 2.29 -27.61
C ILE A 90 -19.19 1.66 -29.01
N ASN A 91 -18.19 2.05 -29.80
CA ASN A 91 -18.01 1.60 -31.18
C ASN A 91 -17.12 0.36 -31.37
N SER A 92 -16.43 -0.15 -30.34
CA SER A 92 -15.66 -1.40 -30.49
C SER A 92 -16.58 -2.62 -30.77
N LYS A 93 -16.16 -3.68 -31.44
CA LYS A 93 -17.06 -4.81 -31.80
C LYS A 93 -17.05 -5.99 -30.81
N ASN A 94 -16.23 -5.91 -29.76
CA ASN A 94 -16.01 -7.00 -28.80
C ASN A 94 -16.77 -6.76 -27.48
N GLU A 95 -18.02 -7.22 -27.38
CA GLU A 95 -18.89 -7.07 -26.21
C GLU A 95 -18.24 -7.49 -24.88
N THR A 96 -17.42 -8.55 -24.88
CA THR A 96 -16.79 -9.08 -23.67
C THR A 96 -15.70 -8.17 -23.09
N LEU A 97 -14.96 -7.44 -23.95
CA LEU A 97 -13.93 -6.48 -23.51
C LEU A 97 -14.57 -5.16 -23.06
N LYS A 98 -15.64 -4.72 -23.75
CA LYS A 98 -16.44 -3.57 -23.31
C LYS A 98 -17.04 -3.80 -21.94
N ASP A 99 -17.71 -4.92 -21.73
CA ASP A 99 -18.37 -5.24 -20.47
C ASP A 99 -17.38 -5.35 -19.31
N ARG A 100 -16.20 -5.92 -19.57
CA ARG A 100 -15.12 -5.97 -18.58
C ARG A 100 -14.63 -4.56 -18.22
N LYS A 101 -14.38 -3.71 -19.23
CA LYS A 101 -13.89 -2.36 -19.01
C LYS A 101 -14.93 -1.47 -18.34
N ILE A 102 -16.21 -1.59 -18.70
CA ILE A 102 -17.33 -0.91 -18.06
C ILE A 102 -17.44 -1.31 -16.60
N ARG A 103 -17.36 -2.61 -16.27
CA ARG A 103 -17.35 -3.06 -14.86
C ARG A 103 -16.16 -2.51 -14.07
N GLU A 104 -14.97 -2.50 -14.66
CA GLU A 104 -13.78 -1.92 -14.04
C GLU A 104 -13.92 -0.40 -13.80
N LEU A 105 -14.47 0.33 -14.78
CA LEU A 105 -14.72 1.77 -14.66
C LEU A 105 -15.80 2.07 -13.62
N VAL A 106 -16.88 1.29 -13.56
CA VAL A 106 -17.94 1.41 -12.55
C VAL A 106 -17.39 1.13 -11.15
N GLN A 107 -16.55 0.10 -11.00
CA GLN A 107 -15.90 -0.19 -9.71
C GLN A 107 -14.95 0.93 -9.28
N LYS A 108 -14.12 1.44 -10.20
CA LYS A 108 -13.24 2.58 -9.92
C LYS A 108 -14.02 3.84 -9.57
N ASN A 109 -15.11 4.13 -10.28
CA ASN A 109 -15.95 5.30 -10.04
C ASN A 109 -16.66 5.20 -8.68
N ARG A 110 -17.16 4.02 -8.31
CA ARG A 110 -17.70 3.75 -6.96
C ARG A 110 -16.64 3.94 -5.87
N GLN A 111 -15.43 3.46 -6.09
CA GLN A 111 -14.33 3.63 -5.13
C GLN A 111 -13.92 5.09 -4.99
N LEU A 112 -13.88 5.83 -6.10
CA LEU A 112 -13.59 7.27 -6.10
C LEU A 112 -14.66 8.05 -5.34
N LEU A 113 -15.94 7.73 -5.56
CA LEU A 113 -17.07 8.36 -4.86
C LEU A 113 -16.99 8.12 -3.35
N LEU A 114 -16.69 6.88 -2.92
CA LEU A 114 -16.50 6.56 -1.50
C LEU A 114 -15.30 7.31 -0.88
N SER A 115 -14.19 7.44 -1.63
CA SER A 115 -13.03 8.22 -1.18
C SER A 115 -13.38 9.70 -1.06
N TYR A 116 -14.08 10.25 -2.06
CA TYR A 116 -14.54 11.63 -2.07
C TYR A 116 -15.52 11.92 -0.92
N GLU A 117 -16.47 11.02 -0.63
CA GLU A 117 -17.38 11.18 0.50
C GLU A 117 -16.65 11.15 1.85
N LYS A 118 -15.67 10.25 2.02
CA LYS A 118 -14.82 10.21 3.22
C LYS A 118 -14.01 11.48 3.39
N GLU A 119 -13.36 11.94 2.32
CA GLU A 119 -12.57 13.18 2.30
C GLU A 119 -13.44 14.40 2.59
N ARG A 120 -14.63 14.46 1.98
CA ARG A 120 -15.62 15.53 2.20
C ARG A 120 -16.11 15.56 3.65
N GLN A 121 -16.38 14.39 4.25
CA GLN A 121 -16.75 14.30 5.67
C GLN A 121 -15.60 14.69 6.59
N SER A 122 -14.36 14.31 6.26
CA SER A 122 -13.16 14.70 7.00
C SER A 122 -12.96 16.21 6.95
N ARG A 123 -13.05 16.81 5.76
CA ARG A 123 -12.97 18.26 5.56
C ARG A 123 -14.02 19.00 6.38
N LYS A 124 -15.27 18.53 6.36
CA LYS A 124 -16.36 19.13 7.14
C LYS A 124 -16.07 19.10 8.64
N LYS A 125 -15.54 18.00 9.17
CA LYS A 125 -15.14 17.91 10.59
C LYS A 125 -13.99 18.85 10.94
N LEU A 126 -12.98 18.95 10.07
CA LEU A 126 -11.86 19.86 10.26
C LEU A 126 -12.31 21.33 10.21
N GLU A 127 -13.21 21.66 9.28
CA GLU A 127 -13.81 22.98 9.14
C GLU A 127 -14.64 23.35 10.38
N GLU A 128 -15.41 22.40 10.94
CA GLU A 128 -16.13 22.58 12.21
C GLU A 128 -15.16 22.80 13.39
N GLN A 129 -14.05 22.08 13.46
CA GLN A 129 -13.03 22.26 14.51
C GLN A 129 -12.30 23.61 14.41
N VAL A 130 -11.92 24.02 13.20
CA VAL A 130 -11.28 25.33 12.96
C VAL A 130 -12.25 26.46 13.30
N ASN A 131 -13.51 26.37 12.88
CA ASN A 131 -14.51 27.38 13.21
C ASN A 131 -14.78 27.46 14.72
N LYS A 132 -14.71 26.33 15.43
CA LYS A 132 -14.83 26.32 16.90
C LYS A 132 -13.62 26.99 17.55
N ALA A 133 -12.40 26.63 17.13
CA ALA A 133 -11.18 27.24 17.64
C ALA A 133 -11.14 28.76 17.39
N LEU A 134 -11.57 29.21 16.20
CA LEU A 134 -11.67 30.63 15.86
C LEU A 134 -12.65 31.38 16.78
N LYS A 135 -13.81 30.78 17.07
CA LYS A 135 -14.78 31.36 18.01
C LYS A 135 -14.22 31.47 19.42
N GLU A 136 -13.55 30.41 19.91
CA GLU A 136 -12.91 30.40 21.22
C GLU A 136 -11.79 31.46 21.31
N THR A 137 -11.00 31.65 20.25
CA THR A 137 -9.98 32.72 20.21
C THR A 137 -10.60 34.12 20.14
N ASP A 138 -11.66 34.32 19.35
CA ASP A 138 -12.35 35.61 19.26
C ASP A 138 -13.04 35.99 20.59
N GLU A 139 -13.62 35.01 21.28
CA GLU A 139 -14.19 35.19 22.62
C GLU A 139 -13.09 35.48 23.65
N GLY A 140 -11.95 34.79 23.57
CA GLY A 140 -10.77 35.05 24.41
C GLY A 140 -10.18 36.45 24.19
N ILE A 141 -10.09 36.92 22.95
CA ILE A 141 -9.63 38.28 22.61
C ILE A 141 -10.62 39.33 23.14
N LYS A 142 -11.93 39.12 22.98
CA LYS A 142 -12.97 40.02 23.52
C LYS A 142 -12.98 40.05 25.05
N ALA A 143 -12.67 38.94 25.71
CA ALA A 143 -12.53 38.89 27.17
C ALA A 143 -11.28 39.63 27.64
N LEU A 144 -10.16 39.52 26.90
CA LEU A 144 -8.92 40.22 27.20
C LEU A 144 -9.05 41.74 27.00
N ASP A 145 -9.74 42.18 25.95
CA ASP A 145 -9.99 43.60 25.64
C ASP A 145 -10.90 44.28 26.68
N LYS A 146 -11.78 43.51 27.34
CA LYS A 146 -12.56 43.96 28.52
C LYS A 146 -11.77 44.03 29.82
N SER A 147 -10.60 43.36 29.89
CA SER A 147 -9.78 43.26 31.10
C SER A 147 -8.60 44.25 31.15
N LEU A 148 -8.35 45.00 30.07
CA LEU A 148 -7.28 46.00 30.01
C LEU A 148 -7.70 47.30 30.75
N PRO A 149 -7.03 47.69 31.84
CA PRO A 149 -7.29 48.96 32.50
C PRO A 149 -6.74 50.10 31.63
N LYS A 150 -7.62 50.99 31.15
CA LYS A 150 -7.24 52.28 30.56
C LYS A 150 -6.50 53.10 31.62
N ALA A 151 -5.17 53.15 31.50
CA ALA A 151 -4.31 54.02 32.30
C ALA A 151 -4.77 55.48 32.11
N SER A 152 -5.41 56.03 33.14
CA SER A 152 -5.71 57.45 33.27
C SER A 152 -5.16 57.96 34.60
N ILE A 153 -4.50 59.10 34.48
CA ILE A 153 -3.62 59.79 35.44
C ILE A 153 -4.37 60.13 36.74
N PRO A 154 -3.77 60.01 37.94
CA PRO A 154 -4.47 60.21 39.20
C PRO A 154 -4.53 61.69 39.60
N LYS A 155 -5.74 62.21 39.83
CA LYS A 155 -5.97 63.34 40.75
C LYS A 155 -7.27 63.15 41.54
N ALA A 156 -7.07 63.01 42.86
CA ALA A 156 -7.85 63.46 44.02
C ALA A 156 -9.37 63.17 44.16
N ASP A 157 -9.64 62.68 45.38
CA ASP A 157 -10.83 62.78 46.24
C ASP A 157 -11.94 61.71 46.23
N PRO A 158 -12.22 61.08 47.41
CA PRO A 158 -13.25 60.05 47.55
C PRO A 158 -14.50 60.58 48.26
N LEU A 159 -15.50 61.10 47.54
CA LEU A 159 -16.85 61.22 48.10
C LEU A 159 -17.93 61.50 47.03
N ALA A 160 -18.56 60.44 46.50
CA ALA A 160 -19.91 60.54 45.91
C ALA A 160 -20.48 59.13 45.68
N LYS A 161 -20.94 58.51 46.76
CA LYS A 161 -21.78 57.33 46.72
C LYS A 161 -23.24 57.80 46.69
N ALA A 162 -23.83 57.93 45.50
CA ALA A 162 -25.27 57.71 45.22
C ALA A 162 -25.60 58.03 43.74
N LEU A 163 -26.52 57.25 43.17
CA LEU A 163 -27.14 57.35 41.84
C LEU A 163 -26.38 56.72 40.64
N LYS A 164 -26.41 55.39 40.58
CA LYS A 164 -26.94 54.65 39.42
C LYS A 164 -27.16 53.19 39.79
N GLY A 165 -28.33 52.90 40.37
CA GLY A 165 -28.87 51.55 40.33
C GLY A 165 -29.48 51.34 38.94
N SER A 166 -28.95 50.35 38.20
CA SER A 166 -29.65 49.54 37.17
C SER A 166 -28.65 48.95 36.16
N GLU A 167 -27.83 47.96 36.53
CA GLU A 167 -27.09 47.20 35.50
C GLU A 167 -26.63 45.79 35.92
N GLN A 168 -27.14 45.23 37.02
CA GLN A 168 -26.83 43.84 37.42
C GLN A 168 -27.72 42.77 36.75
N GLN A 169 -28.62 43.15 35.83
CA GLN A 169 -29.50 42.18 35.14
C GLN A 169 -28.99 41.70 33.77
N LYS A 170 -27.86 42.21 33.25
CA LYS A 170 -27.35 41.80 31.92
C LYS A 170 -26.26 40.75 31.95
N GLU A 171 -25.52 40.59 33.05
CA GLU A 171 -24.47 39.58 33.16
C GLU A 171 -25.04 38.18 33.47
N ASP A 172 -26.17 38.10 34.18
CA ASP A 172 -26.83 36.83 34.50
C ASP A 172 -27.43 36.14 33.25
N VAL A 173 -27.79 36.90 32.21
CA VAL A 173 -28.38 36.35 30.97
C VAL A 173 -27.31 35.65 30.12
N GLY A 174 -26.09 36.20 30.05
CA GLY A 174 -24.98 35.57 29.31
C GLY A 174 -24.51 34.27 29.96
N ILE A 175 -24.46 34.24 31.29
CA ILE A 175 -24.13 33.03 32.06
C ILE A 175 -25.25 31.99 31.90
N ALA A 176 -26.52 32.40 31.94
CA ALA A 176 -27.66 31.51 31.70
C ALA A 176 -27.67 30.93 30.28
N ASP A 177 -27.31 31.70 29.26
CA ASP A 177 -27.22 31.22 27.88
C ASP A 177 -26.02 30.27 27.66
N ASP A 178 -24.88 30.52 28.31
CA ASP A 178 -23.74 29.59 28.32
C ASP A 178 -24.06 28.28 29.03
N PHE A 179 -24.75 28.33 30.18
CA PHE A 179 -25.23 27.13 30.86
C PHE A 179 -26.26 26.38 30.02
N LYS A 180 -27.14 27.09 29.31
CA LYS A 180 -28.12 26.49 28.40
C LYS A 180 -27.45 25.84 27.17
N SER A 181 -26.38 26.44 26.66
CA SER A 181 -25.55 25.89 25.58
C SER A 181 -24.82 24.62 26.05
N LYS A 182 -24.14 24.68 27.20
CA LYS A 182 -23.47 23.53 27.82
C LYS A 182 -24.45 22.40 28.15
N PHE A 183 -25.66 22.73 28.60
CA PHE A 183 -26.72 21.74 28.85
C PHE A 183 -27.16 21.06 27.55
N LYS A 184 -27.36 21.81 26.46
CA LYS A 184 -27.70 21.23 25.14
C LYS A 184 -26.59 20.34 24.60
N ASP A 185 -25.33 20.72 24.77
CA ASP A 185 -24.19 19.91 24.35
C ASP A 185 -24.06 18.63 25.18
N ALA A 186 -24.29 18.71 26.50
CA ALA A 186 -24.35 17.55 27.38
C ALA A 186 -25.52 16.62 27.02
N ASP A 187 -26.70 17.17 26.76
CA ASP A 187 -27.89 16.41 26.35
C ASP A 187 -27.68 15.71 25.01
N LYS A 188 -27.07 16.40 24.04
CA LYS A 188 -26.65 15.81 22.76
C LYS A 188 -25.66 14.67 22.97
N LYS A 189 -24.66 14.85 23.84
CA LYS A 189 -23.66 13.82 24.16
C LYS A 189 -24.30 12.59 24.83
N VAL A 190 -25.28 12.81 25.71
CA VAL A 190 -26.07 11.73 26.33
C VAL A 190 -26.88 10.99 25.27
N GLN A 191 -27.50 11.71 24.33
CA GLN A 191 -28.25 11.09 23.24
C GLN A 191 -27.35 10.28 22.29
N GLU A 192 -26.16 10.79 21.96
CA GLU A 192 -25.16 10.04 21.20
C GLU A 192 -24.69 8.78 21.94
N GLN A 193 -24.48 8.87 23.25
CA GLN A 193 -24.13 7.70 24.06
C GLN A 193 -25.26 6.67 24.12
N ARG A 194 -26.53 7.11 24.21
CA ARG A 194 -27.70 6.21 24.13
C ARG A 194 -27.76 5.47 22.80
N VAL A 195 -27.53 6.17 21.68
CA VAL A 195 -27.49 5.55 20.35
C VAL A 195 -26.34 4.55 20.23
N LYS A 196 -25.14 4.89 20.71
CA LYS A 196 -23.98 3.96 20.73
C LYS A 196 -24.27 2.73 21.59
N LEU A 197 -24.86 2.92 22.75
CA LEU A 197 -25.22 1.82 23.66
C LEU A 197 -26.26 0.90 23.01
N GLN A 198 -27.24 1.47 22.30
CA GLN A 198 -28.22 0.69 21.53
C GLN A 198 -27.55 -0.07 20.39
N GLN A 199 -26.62 0.55 19.66
CA GLN A 199 -25.84 -0.10 18.61
C GLN A 199 -25.04 -1.28 19.16
N VAL A 200 -24.28 -1.09 20.25
CA VAL A 200 -23.51 -2.15 20.92
C VAL A 200 -24.43 -3.28 21.39
N LYS A 201 -25.62 -2.97 21.94
CA LYS A 201 -26.62 -3.99 22.28
C LYS A 201 -27.08 -4.78 21.04
N THR A 202 -27.29 -4.13 19.91
CA THR A 202 -27.67 -4.85 18.67
C THR A 202 -26.54 -5.71 18.13
N GLU A 203 -25.29 -5.26 18.21
CA GLU A 203 -24.11 -6.02 17.79
C GLU A 203 -23.87 -7.22 18.73
N LEU A 204 -24.02 -7.03 20.04
CA LEU A 204 -23.96 -8.09 21.03
C LEU A 204 -25.04 -9.16 20.78
N ASN A 205 -26.28 -8.73 20.55
CA ASN A 205 -27.37 -9.67 20.21
C ASN A 205 -27.12 -10.42 18.91
N LYS A 206 -26.50 -9.79 17.91
CA LYS A 206 -26.09 -10.47 16.67
C LYS A 206 -24.99 -11.49 16.94
N ALA A 207 -23.97 -11.14 17.71
CA ALA A 207 -22.90 -12.04 18.10
C ALA A 207 -23.44 -13.26 18.86
N ILE A 208 -24.31 -13.04 19.85
CA ILE A 208 -25.00 -14.11 20.58
C ILE A 208 -25.77 -15.02 19.63
N ARG A 209 -26.54 -14.48 18.68
CA ARG A 209 -27.27 -15.29 17.67
C ARG A 209 -26.34 -16.10 16.75
N ILE A 210 -25.20 -15.54 16.36
CA ILE A 210 -24.20 -16.25 15.55
C ILE A 210 -23.63 -17.41 16.36
N ILE A 211 -23.23 -17.16 17.61
CA ILE A 211 -22.70 -18.19 18.50
C ILE A 211 -23.78 -19.27 18.75
N GLN A 212 -25.04 -18.91 18.99
CA GLN A 212 -26.15 -19.86 19.12
C GLN A 212 -26.32 -20.73 17.87
N ARG A 213 -26.11 -20.20 16.66
CA ARG A 213 -26.15 -21.01 15.43
C ARG A 213 -24.96 -21.97 15.31
N GLU A 214 -23.78 -21.53 15.73
CA GLU A 214 -22.56 -22.34 15.73
C GLU A 214 -22.55 -23.43 16.81
N VAL A 215 -23.23 -23.18 17.93
CA VAL A 215 -23.32 -24.09 19.06
C VAL A 215 -24.56 -24.99 18.96
N GLY A 216 -25.65 -24.50 18.38
CA GLY A 216 -26.95 -25.17 18.29
C GLY A 216 -28.03 -24.42 19.08
N GLU A 217 -29.24 -24.33 18.52
CA GLU A 217 -30.34 -23.49 19.05
C GLU A 217 -30.85 -23.92 20.44
N ASN A 218 -30.48 -25.12 20.92
CA ASN A 218 -30.94 -25.70 22.18
C ASN A 218 -29.85 -25.78 23.26
N VAL A 219 -28.73 -25.06 23.11
CA VAL A 219 -27.61 -25.11 24.05
C VAL A 219 -27.48 -23.81 24.82
N ASN A 220 -27.38 -23.90 26.14
CA ASN A 220 -27.21 -22.74 27.01
C ASN A 220 -25.76 -22.22 26.91
N LEU A 221 -25.60 -21.01 26.34
CA LEU A 221 -24.29 -20.37 26.17
C LEU A 221 -23.59 -20.11 27.51
N ASP A 222 -24.34 -19.84 28.57
CA ASP A 222 -23.77 -19.55 29.89
C ASP A 222 -23.11 -20.81 30.49
N GLN A 223 -23.61 -22.01 30.15
CA GLN A 223 -22.99 -23.28 30.57
C GLN A 223 -21.71 -23.58 29.79
N ILE A 224 -21.65 -23.22 28.50
CA ILE A 224 -20.46 -23.42 27.67
C ILE A 224 -19.32 -22.49 28.08
N LEU A 225 -19.64 -21.27 28.49
CA LEU A 225 -18.65 -20.32 28.99
C LEU A 225 -18.01 -20.78 30.31
N LEU A 226 -18.70 -21.62 31.10
CA LEU A 226 -18.15 -22.22 32.32
C LEU A 226 -17.27 -23.44 32.03
N ASP A 227 -17.53 -24.16 30.94
CA ASP A 227 -16.73 -25.31 30.49
C ASP A 227 -15.58 -24.84 29.57
N GLU A 228 -14.55 -24.20 30.15
CA GLU A 228 -13.46 -23.50 29.42
C GLU A 228 -12.75 -24.34 28.34
N ASN A 229 -12.73 -25.68 28.44
CA ASN A 229 -11.90 -26.53 27.58
C ASN A 229 -12.64 -27.68 26.86
N GLY A 230 -13.97 -27.75 26.98
CA GLY A 230 -14.73 -28.94 26.56
C GLY A 230 -15.50 -28.81 25.25
N TRP A 231 -15.96 -27.61 24.89
CA TRP A 231 -16.96 -27.47 23.84
C TRP A 231 -16.35 -27.45 22.44
N LYS A 232 -16.59 -28.53 21.70
CA LYS A 232 -16.30 -28.63 20.26
C LYS A 232 -17.53 -28.12 19.51
N GLY A 233 -17.38 -27.08 18.68
CA GLY A 233 -18.48 -26.44 17.95
C GLY A 233 -19.28 -27.42 17.07
N ARG A 234 -20.51 -27.05 16.66
CA ARG A 234 -21.41 -27.92 15.89
C ARG A 234 -20.79 -28.39 14.59
N ALA A 235 -20.06 -27.53 13.88
CA ALA A 235 -19.37 -27.89 12.65
C ALA A 235 -18.38 -29.05 12.88
N GLN A 236 -17.59 -28.98 13.95
CA GLN A 236 -16.63 -30.01 14.33
C GLN A 236 -17.33 -31.30 14.80
N GLN A 237 -18.44 -31.19 15.54
CA GLN A 237 -19.25 -32.35 15.93
C GLN A 237 -19.85 -33.05 14.71
N ILE A 238 -20.38 -32.30 13.75
CA ILE A 238 -20.92 -32.85 12.48
C ILE A 238 -19.82 -33.57 11.71
N GLU A 239 -18.62 -33.00 11.64
CA GLU A 239 -17.49 -33.63 10.96
C GLU A 239 -17.07 -34.95 11.62
N ILE A 240 -16.99 -34.97 12.95
CA ILE A 240 -16.71 -36.19 13.74
C ILE A 240 -17.82 -37.23 13.55
N LEU A 241 -19.08 -36.82 13.49
CA LEU A 241 -20.19 -37.74 13.23
C LEU A 241 -20.16 -38.27 11.79
N LYS A 242 -19.83 -37.43 10.80
CA LYS A 242 -19.67 -37.84 9.40
C LYS A 242 -18.55 -38.86 9.25
N SER A 243 -17.41 -38.67 9.91
CA SER A 243 -16.31 -39.64 9.89
C SER A 243 -16.74 -40.96 10.53
N LYS A 244 -17.37 -40.92 11.71
CA LYS A 244 -17.92 -42.13 12.37
C LYS A 244 -18.95 -42.86 11.50
N VAL A 245 -19.86 -42.14 10.84
CA VAL A 245 -20.84 -42.75 9.92
C VAL A 245 -20.15 -43.40 8.72
N LYS A 246 -19.11 -42.76 8.16
CA LYS A 246 -18.29 -43.34 7.09
C LYS A 246 -17.58 -44.62 7.56
N ASP A 247 -17.04 -44.63 8.77
CA ASP A 247 -16.36 -45.78 9.36
C ASP A 247 -17.35 -46.92 9.67
N LEU A 248 -18.55 -46.60 10.16
CA LEU A 248 -19.60 -47.60 10.38
C LEU A 248 -20.15 -48.15 9.06
N ASN A 249 -20.34 -47.31 8.04
CA ASN A 249 -20.77 -47.76 6.72
C ASN A 249 -19.72 -48.66 6.06
N THR A 250 -18.43 -48.38 6.21
CA THR A 250 -17.36 -49.26 5.72
C THR A 250 -17.30 -50.59 6.48
N LYS A 251 -17.55 -50.57 7.79
CA LYS A 251 -17.71 -51.79 8.62
C LYS A 251 -18.96 -52.61 8.28
N LEU A 252 -20.12 -51.99 8.05
CA LEU A 252 -21.33 -52.70 7.60
C LEU A 252 -21.21 -53.23 6.18
N GLY A 253 -20.62 -52.45 5.26
CA GLY A 253 -20.34 -52.88 3.89
C GLY A 253 -19.28 -53.98 3.79
N SER A 254 -18.55 -54.27 4.87
CA SER A 254 -17.68 -55.45 5.00
C SER A 254 -18.30 -56.60 5.80
N SER A 255 -19.36 -56.35 6.57
CA SER A 255 -20.04 -57.38 7.39
C SER A 255 -21.13 -58.15 6.63
N SER A 256 -21.56 -57.70 5.44
CA SER A 256 -22.63 -58.33 4.65
C SER A 256 -22.14 -59.38 3.63
N GLN A 257 -20.89 -59.84 3.71
CA GLN A 257 -20.36 -60.85 2.79
C GLN A 257 -19.66 -61.98 3.53
N TYR A 258 -20.44 -62.78 4.27
CA TYR A 258 -20.08 -64.17 4.55
C TYR A 258 -20.67 -65.06 3.45
N SER A 259 -19.90 -65.26 2.39
CA SER A 259 -19.95 -66.47 1.55
C SER A 259 -18.68 -66.54 0.69
N ASP A 260 -17.66 -67.18 1.25
CA ASP A 260 -16.83 -68.18 0.56
C ASP A 260 -16.19 -67.85 -0.81
N VAL A 261 -15.48 -66.72 -0.95
CA VAL A 261 -14.48 -66.52 -2.04
C VAL A 261 -13.30 -65.61 -1.64
N SER A 262 -12.90 -65.57 -0.35
CA SER A 262 -12.10 -64.45 0.20
C SER A 262 -10.62 -64.77 0.51
N GLN A 263 -9.89 -65.32 -0.46
CA GLN A 263 -8.42 -65.22 -0.45
C GLN A 263 -7.86 -64.47 -1.67
N MET A 264 -8.45 -64.59 -2.87
CA MET A 264 -8.01 -63.79 -4.03
C MET A 264 -8.53 -62.34 -4.05
N SER A 265 -9.63 -62.02 -3.34
CA SER A 265 -10.18 -60.65 -3.30
C SER A 265 -9.55 -59.74 -2.26
N LYS A 266 -8.77 -60.28 -1.31
CA LYS A 266 -8.09 -59.47 -0.28
C LYS A 266 -6.86 -58.75 -0.83
N GLN A 267 -6.10 -59.40 -1.70
CA GLN A 267 -4.92 -58.80 -2.36
C GLN A 267 -5.32 -57.64 -3.30
N SER A 268 -6.32 -57.84 -4.16
CA SER A 268 -6.80 -56.79 -5.08
C SER A 268 -7.48 -55.61 -4.35
N ARG A 269 -8.17 -55.87 -3.22
CA ARG A 269 -8.80 -54.81 -2.41
C ARG A 269 -7.80 -54.05 -1.52
N GLN A 270 -6.67 -54.66 -1.14
CA GLN A 270 -5.55 -53.97 -0.47
C GLN A 270 -4.71 -53.15 -1.46
N GLU A 271 -4.42 -53.66 -2.65
CA GLU A 271 -3.72 -52.89 -3.70
C GLU A 271 -4.53 -51.67 -4.15
N SER A 272 -5.85 -51.81 -4.27
CA SER A 272 -6.75 -50.68 -4.61
C SER A 272 -6.80 -49.62 -3.49
N LYS A 273 -6.72 -50.04 -2.22
CA LYS A 273 -6.65 -49.10 -1.08
C LYS A 273 -5.31 -48.38 -1.02
N ASN A 274 -4.20 -49.11 -1.20
CA ASN A 274 -2.85 -48.53 -1.23
C ASN A 274 -2.68 -47.54 -2.39
N ASN A 275 -3.24 -47.84 -3.57
CA ASN A 275 -3.22 -46.91 -4.71
C ASN A 275 -4.06 -45.66 -4.44
N ASN A 276 -5.23 -45.79 -3.82
CA ASN A 276 -6.03 -44.64 -3.42
C ASN A 276 -5.33 -43.79 -2.36
N GLU A 277 -4.72 -44.40 -1.34
CA GLU A 277 -3.96 -43.67 -0.30
C GLU A 277 -2.75 -42.96 -0.90
N LYS A 278 -2.03 -43.59 -1.83
CA LYS A 278 -0.93 -42.97 -2.56
C LYS A 278 -1.40 -41.78 -3.41
N GLN A 279 -2.52 -41.91 -4.12
CA GLN A 279 -3.10 -40.80 -4.89
C GLN A 279 -3.57 -39.63 -4.00
N GLN A 280 -4.17 -39.93 -2.84
CA GLN A 280 -4.55 -38.91 -1.86
C GLN A 280 -3.32 -38.19 -1.29
N TYR A 281 -2.25 -38.93 -1.00
CA TYR A 281 -0.99 -38.36 -0.54
C TYR A 281 -0.35 -37.47 -1.61
N GLU A 282 -0.32 -37.91 -2.87
CA GLU A 282 0.20 -37.11 -3.99
C GLU A 282 -0.64 -35.84 -4.21
N LEU A 283 -1.97 -35.92 -4.12
CA LEU A 283 -2.85 -34.77 -4.21
C LEU A 283 -2.62 -33.78 -3.06
N LEU A 284 -2.54 -34.28 -1.84
CA LEU A 284 -2.31 -33.43 -0.66
C LEU A 284 -0.93 -32.78 -0.69
N LYS A 285 0.09 -33.50 -1.16
CA LYS A 285 1.44 -32.96 -1.38
C LYS A 285 1.42 -31.86 -2.46
N SER A 286 0.72 -32.08 -3.56
CA SER A 286 0.56 -31.06 -4.61
C SER A 286 -0.16 -29.81 -4.10
N GLN A 287 -1.19 -29.97 -3.27
CA GLN A 287 -1.88 -28.84 -2.63
C GLN A 287 -0.97 -28.10 -1.65
N TYR A 288 -0.19 -28.83 -0.85
CA TYR A 288 0.80 -28.25 0.06
C TYR A 288 1.85 -27.43 -0.70
N ASP A 289 2.41 -27.97 -1.78
CA ASP A 289 3.39 -27.28 -2.61
C ASP A 289 2.79 -26.02 -3.26
N ALA A 290 1.54 -26.08 -3.72
CA ALA A 290 0.83 -24.92 -4.26
C ALA A 290 0.60 -23.82 -3.22
N VAL A 291 0.15 -24.18 -2.02
CA VAL A 291 -0.04 -23.23 -0.90
C VAL A 291 1.29 -22.66 -0.44
N LYS A 292 2.35 -23.46 -0.39
CA LYS A 292 3.70 -23.00 -0.06
C LYS A 292 4.19 -21.96 -1.09
N GLN A 293 4.01 -22.23 -2.38
CA GLN A 293 4.36 -21.29 -3.44
C GLN A 293 3.52 -19.99 -3.36
N GLU A 294 2.23 -20.09 -3.03
CA GLU A 294 1.37 -18.93 -2.82
C GLU A 294 1.85 -18.09 -1.63
N ASN A 295 2.22 -18.72 -0.51
CA ASN A 295 2.79 -18.04 0.65
C ASN A 295 4.10 -17.33 0.33
N GLU A 296 5.00 -17.96 -0.43
CA GLU A 296 6.25 -17.32 -0.89
C GLU A 296 5.95 -16.10 -1.78
N ASN A 297 4.99 -16.21 -2.69
CA ASN A 297 4.54 -15.10 -3.54
C ASN A 297 3.91 -13.96 -2.72
N LEU A 298 3.12 -14.28 -1.69
CA LEU A 298 2.54 -13.29 -0.80
C LEU A 298 3.61 -12.58 0.04
N LEU A 299 4.62 -13.29 0.53
CA LEU A 299 5.76 -12.70 1.23
C LEU A 299 6.54 -11.74 0.33
N GLN A 300 6.77 -12.09 -0.92
CA GLN A 300 7.40 -11.18 -1.89
C GLN A 300 6.56 -9.93 -2.14
N LYS A 301 5.23 -10.06 -2.26
CA LYS A 301 4.32 -8.92 -2.39
C LYS A 301 4.34 -8.03 -1.14
N ILE A 302 4.36 -8.62 0.05
CA ILE A 302 4.46 -7.87 1.32
C ILE A 302 5.77 -7.10 1.37
N LYS A 303 6.90 -7.72 1.03
CA LYS A 303 8.21 -7.04 0.96
C LYS A 303 8.17 -5.88 -0.03
N ALA A 304 7.66 -6.09 -1.25
CA ALA A 304 7.56 -5.04 -2.26
C ALA A 304 6.66 -3.87 -1.83
N VAL A 305 5.52 -4.16 -1.21
CA VAL A 305 4.61 -3.13 -0.67
C VAL A 305 5.26 -2.39 0.50
N SER A 306 5.99 -3.08 1.37
CA SER A 306 6.73 -2.48 2.48
C SER A 306 7.82 -1.52 1.98
N SER A 307 8.64 -1.94 1.01
CA SER A 307 9.66 -1.08 0.40
C SER A 307 9.04 0.14 -0.29
N ARG A 308 7.91 -0.05 -1.00
CA ARG A 308 7.18 1.06 -1.62
C ARG A 308 6.63 2.03 -0.56
N ARG A 309 6.08 1.51 0.55
CA ARG A 309 5.59 2.33 1.65
C ARG A 309 6.72 3.20 2.21
N GLN A 310 7.88 2.61 2.47
CA GLN A 310 9.05 3.33 2.99
C GLN A 310 9.49 4.46 2.05
N ILE A 311 9.61 4.19 0.74
CA ILE A 311 9.96 5.22 -0.25
C ILE A 311 8.93 6.35 -0.28
N LEU A 312 7.63 6.02 -0.21
CA LEU A 312 6.57 7.02 -0.18
C LEU A 312 6.59 7.85 1.12
N GLU A 313 6.88 7.22 2.26
CA GLU A 313 7.04 7.91 3.54
C GLU A 313 8.21 8.89 3.50
N ASP A 314 9.34 8.50 2.92
CA ASP A 314 10.51 9.36 2.78
C ASP A 314 10.25 10.52 1.79
N GLN A 315 9.58 10.26 0.66
CA GLN A 315 9.13 11.32 -0.26
C GLN A 315 8.19 12.34 0.44
N ILE A 316 7.29 11.88 1.30
CA ILE A 316 6.41 12.77 2.07
C ILE A 316 7.23 13.61 3.06
N LYS A 317 8.23 13.04 3.72
CA LYS A 317 9.14 13.79 4.60
C LYS A 317 9.89 14.87 3.82
N ASP A 318 10.46 14.54 2.66
CA ASP A 318 11.19 15.48 1.81
C ASP A 318 10.30 16.65 1.38
N VAL A 319 9.08 16.37 0.91
CA VAL A 319 8.09 17.39 0.53
C VAL A 319 7.74 18.27 1.73
N LYS A 320 7.58 17.70 2.92
CA LYS A 320 7.28 18.46 4.13
C LYS A 320 8.44 19.38 4.53
N VAL A 321 9.67 18.90 4.44
CA VAL A 321 10.88 19.70 4.71
C VAL A 321 10.99 20.88 3.73
N GLU A 322 10.83 20.62 2.44
CA GLU A 322 10.84 21.67 1.41
C GLU A 322 9.70 22.68 1.58
N TYR A 323 8.50 22.22 1.96
CA TYR A 323 7.37 23.08 2.27
C TYR A 323 7.67 24.02 3.45
N GLU A 324 8.17 23.50 4.57
CA GLU A 324 8.50 24.32 5.75
C GLU A 324 9.63 25.31 5.44
N LYS A 325 10.63 24.90 4.64
CA LYS A 325 11.70 25.79 4.17
C LYS A 325 11.14 26.94 3.32
N ASN A 326 10.28 26.63 2.34
CA ASN A 326 9.66 27.64 1.49
C ASN A 326 8.75 28.59 2.28
N LYS A 327 7.98 28.05 3.23
CA LYS A 327 7.17 28.84 4.16
C LYS A 327 8.03 29.80 4.98
N LYS A 328 9.16 29.32 5.53
CA LYS A 328 10.11 30.16 6.27
C LYS A 328 10.66 31.30 5.40
N ILE A 329 11.08 30.99 4.17
CA ILE A 329 11.56 32.02 3.22
C ILE A 329 10.47 33.06 2.92
N LEU A 330 9.22 32.63 2.74
CA LEU A 330 8.11 33.56 2.51
C LEU A 330 7.84 34.47 3.70
N LEU A 331 7.90 33.93 4.92
CA LEU A 331 7.75 34.71 6.15
C LEU A 331 8.89 35.73 6.30
N GLU A 332 10.14 35.33 6.09
CA GLU A 332 11.30 36.25 6.11
C GLU A 332 11.17 37.36 5.06
N LYS A 333 10.67 37.05 3.86
CA LYS A 333 10.39 38.07 2.83
C LYS A 333 9.29 39.02 3.27
N SER A 334 8.18 38.50 3.80
CA SER A 334 7.08 39.32 4.32
C SER A 334 7.56 40.25 5.44
N GLU A 335 8.38 39.76 6.37
CA GLU A 335 8.95 40.59 7.44
C GLU A 335 9.87 41.68 6.90
N ASN A 336 10.64 41.39 5.85
CA ASN A 336 11.49 42.39 5.19
C ASN A 336 10.65 43.43 4.45
N ASP A 337 9.59 43.01 3.76
CA ASP A 337 8.64 43.91 3.10
C ASP A 337 7.93 44.81 4.13
N ASP A 338 7.53 44.27 5.29
CA ASP A 338 6.92 45.03 6.38
C ASP A 338 7.89 46.08 6.96
N LYS A 339 9.17 45.73 7.13
CA LYS A 339 10.21 46.70 7.53
C LYS A 339 10.38 47.81 6.50
N TYR A 340 10.39 47.46 5.21
CA TYR A 340 10.51 48.43 4.13
C TYR A 340 9.29 49.36 4.07
N ILE A 341 8.07 48.81 4.18
CA ILE A 341 6.83 49.58 4.27
C ILE A 341 6.86 50.52 5.46
N PHE A 342 7.33 50.05 6.62
CA PHE A 342 7.48 50.88 7.82
C PHE A 342 8.46 52.03 7.62
N ALA A 343 9.62 51.76 7.00
CA ALA A 343 10.61 52.79 6.68
C ALA A 343 10.04 53.85 5.74
N LEU A 344 9.37 53.44 4.66
CA LEU A 344 8.71 54.34 3.72
C LEU A 344 7.60 55.17 4.37
N LYS A 345 6.75 54.55 5.21
CA LYS A 345 5.72 55.28 5.97
C LYS A 345 6.34 56.34 6.87
N THR A 346 7.47 56.02 7.51
CA THR A 346 8.19 56.95 8.38
C THR A 346 8.77 58.13 7.59
N GLU A 347 9.36 57.89 6.41
CA GLU A 347 9.82 58.96 5.53
C GLU A 347 8.67 59.84 5.02
N LEU A 348 7.55 59.23 4.61
CA LEU A 348 6.35 59.97 4.20
C LEU A 348 5.80 60.84 5.34
N GLU A 349 5.80 60.35 6.58
CA GLU A 349 5.43 61.16 7.74
C GLU A 349 6.39 62.33 7.98
N LYS A 350 7.70 62.10 7.86
CA LYS A 350 8.71 63.18 7.98
C LYS A 350 8.51 64.24 6.90
N LEU A 351 8.29 63.84 5.65
CA LEU A 351 8.00 64.75 4.55
C LEU A 351 6.69 65.52 4.77
N LYS A 352 5.63 64.87 5.27
CA LYS A 352 4.38 65.55 5.64
C LYS A 352 4.56 66.55 6.78
N LYS A 353 5.40 66.25 7.78
CA LYS A 353 5.70 67.16 8.90
C LYS A 353 6.61 68.32 8.49
N ASN A 354 7.48 68.09 7.51
CA ASN A 354 8.38 69.11 6.96
C ASN A 354 7.76 69.93 5.82
N GLN A 355 6.54 69.58 5.37
CA GLN A 355 5.72 70.48 4.54
C GLN A 355 4.96 71.45 5.47
N PRO A 356 5.30 72.75 5.50
CA PRO A 356 4.38 73.73 6.08
C PRO A 356 3.09 73.70 5.24
N GLN A 357 1.94 73.85 5.92
CA GLN A 357 0.63 74.01 5.30
C GLN A 357 0.65 75.19 4.31
N GLN A 358 1.00 74.92 3.07
CA GLN A 358 0.62 75.73 1.94
C GLN A 358 -0.34 74.89 1.14
N GLU A 359 -1.61 75.30 1.13
CA GLU A 359 -2.57 74.98 0.09
C GLU A 359 -1.97 75.42 -1.26
N THR A 360 -1.09 74.59 -1.80
CA THR A 360 -0.55 74.77 -3.14
C THR A 360 -1.57 74.18 -4.09
N LYS A 361 -2.41 75.07 -4.64
CA LYS A 361 -3.01 74.84 -5.95
C LYS A 361 -1.89 74.31 -6.85
N ILE A 362 -2.02 73.05 -7.25
CA ILE A 362 -1.14 72.41 -8.22
C ILE A 362 -1.35 73.16 -9.54
N VAL A 363 -0.56 74.21 -9.74
CA VAL A 363 -0.33 74.80 -11.05
C VAL A 363 0.69 73.90 -11.72
N TYR A 364 0.23 73.12 -12.69
CA TYR A 364 1.11 72.45 -13.65
C TYR A 364 1.99 73.51 -14.32
N LYS A 365 3.22 73.67 -13.84
CA LYS A 365 4.31 74.23 -14.64
C LYS A 365 5.01 73.06 -15.31
N PRO A 366 5.15 73.03 -16.64
CA PRO A 366 5.98 72.04 -17.31
C PRO A 366 7.42 72.41 -17.00
N ALA A 367 7.99 71.78 -15.97
CA ALA A 367 9.40 71.91 -15.66
C ALA A 367 10.16 70.97 -16.60
N ASP A 368 10.64 71.53 -17.71
CA ASP A 368 11.76 70.96 -18.47
C ASP A 368 13.04 71.06 -17.61
N ASP A 369 13.07 70.31 -16.52
CA ASP A 369 14.25 70.19 -15.67
C ASP A 369 15.26 69.26 -16.34
N GLU A 370 16.54 69.65 -16.30
CA GLU A 370 17.67 68.90 -16.88
C GLU A 370 17.72 67.44 -16.38
N GLU A 371 17.27 67.22 -15.15
CA GLU A 371 17.13 65.93 -14.50
C GLU A 371 16.05 65.06 -15.16
N THR A 372 14.89 65.63 -15.49
CA THR A 372 13.83 64.94 -16.25
C THR A 372 14.31 64.54 -17.65
N ARG A 373 15.19 65.36 -18.25
CA ARG A 373 15.81 65.05 -19.55
C ARG A 373 16.84 63.91 -19.43
N LYS A 374 17.67 63.90 -18.39
CA LYS A 374 18.61 62.82 -18.07
C LYS A 374 17.90 61.50 -17.80
N LEU A 375 16.86 61.50 -16.95
CA LEU A 375 16.02 60.32 -16.68
C LEU A 375 15.32 59.79 -17.94
N ARG A 376 14.82 60.66 -18.83
CA ARG A 376 14.25 60.24 -20.12
C ARG A 376 15.31 59.59 -21.02
N GLN A 377 16.55 60.07 -20.96
CA GLN A 377 17.66 59.55 -21.76
C GLN A 377 18.15 58.19 -21.23
N GLU A 378 18.24 58.02 -19.91
CA GLU A 378 18.51 56.74 -19.25
C GLU A 378 17.40 55.72 -19.51
N LEU A 379 16.13 56.14 -19.41
CA LEU A 379 14.99 55.27 -19.69
C LEU A 379 14.95 54.85 -21.17
N LYS A 380 15.43 55.69 -22.07
CA LYS A 380 15.62 55.34 -23.49
C LYS A 380 16.74 54.31 -23.66
N TYR A 381 17.87 54.52 -22.99
CA TYR A 381 19.00 53.58 -23.02
C TYR A 381 18.61 52.20 -22.47
N CYS A 382 17.96 52.13 -21.29
CA CYS A 382 17.50 50.87 -20.72
C CYS A 382 16.46 50.16 -21.60
N LYS A 383 15.59 50.91 -22.31
CA LYS A 383 14.65 50.31 -23.27
C LYS A 383 15.35 49.71 -24.48
N GLU A 384 16.37 50.38 -25.00
CA GLU A 384 17.18 49.88 -26.12
C GLU A 384 18.00 48.65 -25.70
N GLU A 385 18.55 48.65 -24.49
CA GLU A 385 19.27 47.51 -23.90
C GLU A 385 18.35 46.31 -23.68
N ASN A 386 17.15 46.52 -23.12
CA ASN A 386 16.15 45.45 -22.96
C ASN A 386 15.73 44.87 -24.32
N SER A 387 15.55 45.71 -25.34
CA SER A 387 15.23 45.25 -26.70
C SER A 387 16.34 44.36 -27.29
N ARG A 388 17.62 44.73 -27.08
CA ARG A 388 18.77 43.89 -27.49
C ARG A 388 18.81 42.57 -26.72
N ASN A 389 18.59 42.60 -25.41
CA ASN A 389 18.56 41.39 -24.58
C ASN A 389 17.41 40.45 -25.02
N GLU A 390 16.23 40.99 -25.32
CA GLU A 390 15.11 40.21 -25.86
C GLU A 390 15.45 39.57 -27.21
N GLN A 391 16.15 40.27 -28.11
CA GLN A 391 16.59 39.72 -29.39
C GLN A 391 17.61 38.58 -29.20
N MET A 392 18.60 38.78 -28.33
CA MET A 392 19.60 37.74 -28.01
C MET A 392 18.96 36.49 -27.40
N ILE A 393 17.99 36.65 -26.49
CA ILE A 393 17.25 35.52 -25.92
C ILE A 393 16.48 34.77 -27.01
N LYS A 394 15.83 35.49 -27.95
CA LYS A 394 15.12 34.87 -29.08
C LYS A 394 16.06 34.07 -29.97
N GLU A 395 17.25 34.59 -30.26
CA GLU A 395 18.27 33.88 -31.04
C GLU A 395 18.78 32.63 -30.34
N LEU A 396 19.10 32.70 -29.04
CA LEU A 396 19.53 31.55 -28.23
C LEU A 396 18.46 30.46 -28.14
N ILE A 397 17.17 30.84 -28.07
CA ILE A 397 16.06 29.87 -28.11
C ILE A 397 15.99 29.21 -29.48
N ALA A 398 16.10 29.99 -30.57
CA ALA A 398 16.08 29.45 -31.93
C ALA A 398 17.25 28.48 -32.18
N GLU A 399 18.45 28.83 -31.71
CA GLU A 399 19.63 27.97 -31.78
C GLU A 399 19.44 26.67 -30.99
N LYS A 400 18.96 26.76 -29.73
CA LYS A 400 18.66 25.56 -28.94
C LYS A 400 17.63 24.65 -29.59
N VAL A 401 16.55 25.20 -30.14
CA VAL A 401 15.51 24.41 -30.83
C VAL A 401 16.07 23.73 -32.07
N ASN A 402 16.93 24.40 -32.84
CA ASN A 402 17.55 23.82 -34.03
C ASN A 402 18.54 22.70 -33.67
N ARG A 403 19.32 22.89 -32.61
CA ARG A 403 20.24 21.87 -32.08
C ARG A 403 19.48 20.63 -31.62
N SER A 404 18.40 20.81 -30.85
CA SER A 404 17.54 19.69 -30.45
C SER A 404 16.91 18.96 -31.65
N LYS A 405 16.55 19.66 -32.72
CA LYS A 405 16.02 19.03 -33.96
C LYS A 405 17.07 18.19 -34.70
N GLN A 406 18.35 18.55 -34.63
CA GLN A 406 19.43 17.80 -35.27
C GLN A 406 19.92 16.61 -34.43
N GLU A 407 19.90 16.72 -33.10
CA GLU A 407 20.42 15.68 -32.19
C GLU A 407 19.40 14.54 -31.94
N LEU A 408 18.09 14.83 -31.98
CA LEU A 408 17.03 13.84 -31.72
C LEU A 408 17.02 12.62 -32.67
N PRO A 409 17.22 12.77 -34.00
CA PRO A 409 17.23 11.65 -34.93
C PRO A 409 18.45 10.73 -34.72
N GLN A 410 19.61 11.30 -34.43
CA GLN A 410 20.85 10.52 -34.19
C GLN A 410 20.73 9.65 -32.93
N GLN A 411 20.18 10.20 -31.84
CA GLN A 411 19.97 9.42 -30.61
C GLN A 411 18.91 8.31 -30.79
N GLN A 412 17.84 8.57 -31.55
CA GLN A 412 16.85 7.54 -31.85
C GLN A 412 17.42 6.38 -32.67
N GLN A 413 18.31 6.69 -33.63
CA GLN A 413 18.94 5.67 -34.47
C GLN A 413 19.93 4.80 -33.67
N GLN A 414 20.69 5.40 -32.75
CA GLN A 414 21.59 4.66 -31.84
C GLN A 414 20.82 3.75 -30.87
N GLN A 415 19.70 4.21 -30.30
CA GLN A 415 18.87 3.38 -29.42
C GLN A 415 18.28 2.16 -30.14
N GLN A 416 17.85 2.31 -31.40
CA GLN A 416 17.34 1.19 -32.19
C GLN A 416 18.41 0.11 -32.45
N GLN A 417 19.65 0.52 -32.76
CA GLN A 417 20.76 -0.43 -32.95
C GLN A 417 21.09 -1.20 -31.67
N GLN A 418 21.11 -0.54 -30.51
CA GLN A 418 21.35 -1.22 -29.22
C GLN A 418 20.25 -2.22 -28.87
N GLN A 419 18.98 -1.91 -29.14
CA GLN A 419 17.88 -2.85 -28.89
C GLN A 419 17.97 -4.10 -29.77
N GLN A 420 18.38 -3.97 -31.04
CA GLN A 420 18.53 -5.13 -31.92
C GLN A 420 19.66 -6.06 -31.45
N GLN A 421 20.79 -5.52 -30.99
CA GLN A 421 21.89 -6.35 -30.47
C GLN A 421 21.49 -7.10 -29.18
N GLN A 422 20.76 -6.47 -28.26
CA GLN A 422 20.28 -7.13 -27.04
C GLN A 422 19.30 -8.26 -27.34
N GLN A 423 18.42 -8.11 -28.34
CA GLN A 423 17.51 -9.18 -28.74
C GLN A 423 18.25 -10.38 -29.32
N GLN A 424 19.28 -10.17 -30.15
CA GLN A 424 20.08 -11.26 -30.70
C GLN A 424 20.82 -12.05 -29.60
N GLN A 425 21.39 -11.37 -28.60
CA GLN A 425 22.05 -12.04 -27.47
C GLN A 425 21.07 -12.87 -26.63
N GLN A 426 19.85 -12.38 -26.40
CA GLN A 426 18.84 -13.15 -25.67
C GLN A 426 18.38 -14.41 -26.41
N VAL A 427 18.29 -14.36 -27.75
CA VAL A 427 17.92 -15.53 -28.56
C VAL A 427 19.02 -16.60 -28.49
N GLN A 428 20.30 -16.19 -28.58
CA GLN A 428 21.43 -17.11 -28.45
C GLN A 428 21.50 -17.76 -27.05
N ALA A 429 21.30 -16.97 -25.99
CA ALA A 429 21.27 -17.49 -24.61
C ALA A 429 20.13 -18.48 -24.37
N LYS A 430 18.94 -18.21 -24.93
CA LYS A 430 17.78 -19.13 -24.84
C LYS A 430 18.03 -20.42 -25.64
N SER A 431 18.68 -20.35 -26.79
CA SER A 431 19.05 -21.55 -27.57
C SER A 431 19.96 -22.47 -26.76
N GLY A 432 21.02 -21.94 -26.14
CA GLY A 432 21.94 -22.75 -25.33
C GLY A 432 21.25 -23.44 -24.13
N GLN A 433 20.30 -22.76 -23.48
CA GLN A 433 19.52 -23.36 -22.38
C GLN A 433 18.58 -24.47 -22.86
N ILE A 434 18.07 -24.38 -24.08
CA ILE A 434 17.24 -25.43 -24.69
C ILE A 434 18.13 -26.64 -25.00
N ASP A 435 19.31 -26.43 -25.58
CA ASP A 435 20.25 -27.51 -25.91
C ASP A 435 20.73 -28.25 -24.65
N GLU A 436 20.99 -27.54 -23.54
CA GLU A 436 21.31 -28.17 -22.25
C GLU A 436 20.16 -29.00 -21.68
N LYS A 437 18.92 -28.52 -21.81
CA LYS A 437 17.74 -29.30 -21.37
C LYS A 437 17.53 -30.54 -22.22
N VAL A 438 17.72 -30.44 -23.53
CA VAL A 438 17.66 -31.59 -24.44
C VAL A 438 18.70 -32.64 -24.04
N LYS A 439 19.95 -32.24 -23.79
CA LYS A 439 20.99 -33.17 -23.32
C LYS A 439 20.63 -33.87 -22.01
N LYS A 440 20.09 -33.14 -21.03
CA LYS A 440 19.66 -33.74 -19.75
C LYS A 440 18.55 -34.77 -19.93
N LEU A 441 17.56 -34.47 -20.78
CA LEU A 441 16.48 -35.40 -21.10
C LEU A 441 16.99 -36.63 -21.86
N GLU A 442 17.94 -36.47 -22.76
CA GLU A 442 18.59 -37.59 -23.47
C GLU A 442 19.34 -38.52 -22.49
N GLU A 443 20.04 -37.96 -21.50
CA GLU A 443 20.71 -38.74 -20.45
C GLU A 443 19.71 -39.48 -19.57
N GLU A 444 18.61 -38.85 -19.17
CA GLU A 444 17.55 -39.46 -18.38
C GLU A 444 16.89 -40.63 -19.13
N ILE A 445 16.57 -40.44 -20.42
CA ILE A 445 16.06 -41.51 -21.29
C ILE A 445 17.07 -42.68 -21.36
N LYS A 446 18.37 -42.39 -21.40
CA LYS A 446 19.41 -43.42 -21.43
C LYS A 446 19.47 -44.20 -20.12
N VAL A 447 19.31 -43.55 -18.97
CA VAL A 447 19.25 -44.21 -17.66
C VAL A 447 18.01 -45.11 -17.57
N LEU A 448 16.83 -44.59 -17.90
CA LEU A 448 15.58 -45.35 -17.88
C LEU A 448 15.63 -46.57 -18.80
N LYS A 449 16.29 -46.47 -19.96
CA LYS A 449 16.52 -47.63 -20.85
C LYS A 449 17.38 -48.70 -20.19
N ARG A 450 18.44 -48.32 -19.46
CA ARG A 450 19.27 -49.29 -18.73
C ARG A 450 18.50 -49.96 -17.60
N GLU A 451 17.76 -49.20 -16.80
CA GLU A 451 16.94 -49.73 -15.70
C GLU A 451 15.88 -50.70 -16.22
N ARG A 452 15.21 -50.36 -17.33
CA ARG A 452 14.28 -51.25 -18.00
C ARG A 452 14.97 -52.56 -18.43
N ASP A 453 16.15 -52.47 -19.05
CA ASP A 453 16.87 -53.65 -19.53
C ASP A 453 17.39 -54.52 -18.37
N GLU A 454 17.79 -53.90 -17.25
CA GLU A 454 18.16 -54.60 -16.02
C GLU A 454 16.96 -55.28 -15.36
N PHE A 455 15.79 -54.63 -15.35
CA PHE A 455 14.54 -55.19 -14.87
C PHE A 455 14.14 -56.45 -15.67
N PHE A 456 14.21 -56.40 -17.00
CA PHE A 456 13.94 -57.58 -17.82
C PHE A 456 14.99 -58.69 -17.67
N LYS A 457 16.27 -58.33 -17.44
CA LYS A 457 17.33 -59.30 -17.13
C LYS A 457 17.14 -59.98 -15.76
N THR A 458 16.63 -59.26 -14.77
CA THR A 458 16.34 -59.85 -13.45
C THR A 458 15.09 -60.73 -13.51
N LEU A 459 14.05 -60.29 -14.21
CA LEU A 459 12.83 -61.07 -14.42
C LEU A 459 13.09 -62.41 -15.14
N THR A 460 14.06 -62.44 -16.06
CA THR A 460 14.46 -63.65 -16.79
C THR A 460 15.46 -64.53 -16.03
N LYS A 461 16.11 -64.02 -14.97
CA LYS A 461 17.02 -64.79 -14.11
C LYS A 461 16.35 -65.40 -12.89
N ASP A 462 15.13 -64.98 -12.58
CA ASP A 462 14.36 -65.59 -11.52
C ASP A 462 14.06 -67.06 -11.86
N VAL A 463 14.51 -67.95 -10.98
CA VAL A 463 14.45 -69.40 -11.17
C VAL A 463 12.99 -69.87 -11.18
N GLU A 464 12.13 -69.18 -10.43
CA GLU A 464 10.70 -69.49 -10.36
C GLU A 464 9.98 -69.12 -11.66
N THR A 465 10.27 -67.95 -12.24
CA THR A 465 9.72 -67.57 -13.56
C THR A 465 10.25 -68.48 -14.66
N GLN A 466 11.53 -68.85 -14.67
CA GLN A 466 12.06 -69.80 -15.64
C GLN A 466 11.39 -71.18 -15.53
N LYS A 467 11.18 -71.67 -14.30
CA LYS A 467 10.49 -72.94 -14.05
C LYS A 467 9.04 -72.88 -14.52
N MET A 468 8.32 -71.80 -14.23
CA MET A 468 6.96 -71.57 -14.70
C MET A 468 6.88 -71.51 -16.23
N ILE A 469 7.81 -70.80 -16.90
CA ILE A 469 7.90 -70.74 -18.36
C ILE A 469 8.14 -72.14 -18.94
N LYS A 470 9.04 -72.93 -18.34
CA LYS A 470 9.34 -74.30 -18.78
C LYS A 470 8.13 -75.21 -18.62
N ASP A 471 7.41 -75.13 -17.49
CA ASP A 471 6.22 -75.92 -17.22
C ASP A 471 5.08 -75.57 -18.17
N LEU A 472 4.83 -74.27 -18.43
CA LEU A 472 3.85 -73.80 -19.41
C LEU A 472 4.21 -74.22 -20.83
N THR A 473 5.49 -74.15 -21.20
CA THR A 473 5.96 -74.61 -22.52
C THR A 473 5.71 -76.10 -22.69
N MET A 474 6.00 -76.90 -21.66
CA MET A 474 5.79 -78.34 -21.67
C MET A 474 4.29 -78.71 -21.70
N GLN A 475 3.44 -77.96 -21.01
CA GLN A 475 1.98 -78.09 -21.11
C GLN A 475 1.48 -77.75 -22.52
N ASN A 476 1.97 -76.68 -23.14
CA ASN A 476 1.60 -76.31 -24.50
C ASN A 476 2.02 -77.36 -25.53
N VAL A 477 3.20 -77.97 -25.38
CA VAL A 477 3.63 -79.10 -26.24
C VAL A 477 2.71 -80.30 -26.06
N LYS A 478 2.34 -80.65 -24.82
CA LYS A 478 1.37 -81.73 -24.55
C LYS A 478 0.01 -81.45 -25.16
N LEU A 479 -0.47 -80.21 -25.07
CA LEU A 479 -1.74 -79.80 -25.68
C LEU A 479 -1.68 -79.89 -27.21
N ARG A 480 -0.58 -79.45 -27.83
CA ARG A 480 -0.38 -79.58 -29.28
C ARG A 480 -0.36 -81.03 -29.74
N ASN A 481 0.39 -81.89 -29.06
CA ASN A 481 0.41 -83.33 -29.38
C ASN A 481 -0.99 -83.95 -29.24
N LYS A 482 -1.74 -83.56 -28.19
CA LYS A 482 -3.10 -84.04 -27.97
C LYS A 482 -4.07 -83.54 -29.04
N ILE A 483 -3.90 -82.31 -29.53
CA ILE A 483 -4.63 -81.77 -30.67
C ILE A 483 -4.27 -82.57 -31.94
N ASP A 484 -2.99 -82.83 -32.19
CA ASP A 484 -2.54 -83.59 -33.36
C ASP A 484 -3.08 -85.03 -33.35
N ASP A 485 -3.11 -85.69 -32.18
CA ASP A 485 -3.67 -87.04 -32.01
C ASP A 485 -5.19 -87.05 -32.22
N LEU A 486 -5.90 -86.01 -31.78
CA LEU A 486 -7.33 -85.84 -32.04
C LEU A 486 -7.63 -85.51 -33.50
N THR A 487 -6.69 -84.91 -34.22
CA THR A 487 -6.86 -84.54 -35.63
C THR A 487 -6.54 -85.71 -36.58
N LYS A 488 -5.87 -86.77 -36.09
CA LYS A 488 -5.50 -87.98 -36.86
C LYS A 488 -6.51 -89.14 -36.74
N LYS A 489 -7.53 -89.02 -35.88
CA LYS A 489 -8.70 -89.90 -35.83
C LYS A 489 -9.83 -89.29 -36.65
#